data_AF-A0A7S3WK03-F1
#
_entry.id   AF-A0A7S3WK03-F1
#
_cell.length_a   1.000
_cell.length_b   1.000
_cell.length_c   1.000
_cell.angle_alpha   90.00
_cell.angle_beta   90.00
_cell.angle_gamma   90.00
#
_symmetry.space_group_name_H-M   'P 1'
#
loop_
_entity.id
_entity.type
_entity.pdbx_description
1 polymer ?
#
loop_
_entity_poly.entity_id
_entity_poly.type
_entity_poly.pdbx_seq_one_letter_code
_entity_poly.pdbx_strand_id
1 'polypeptide(L)'
;ETSGPLLVGKTLKGFEHARKQIVAGIMKDYLVLVHGTLPTERGECRQPVDTSTYAESKRVRIDKAGQPATTVWEAIAEYESPDRSEKYTLVCCRMVTLRTHQVRVHMQHM
;
A
#
# COMPACT_ATOMS: atom_id res chain seq x y z
N GLU A 1 1.38 -5.77 9.89
CA GLU A 1 1.25 -4.52 10.66
C GLU A 1 1.92 -3.35 9.95
N THR A 2 1.57 -2.12 10.29
CA THR A 2 2.07 -0.90 9.64
C THR A 2 2.37 0.16 10.68
N SER A 3 3.56 0.75 10.61
CA SER A 3 3.98 1.90 11.41
C SER A 3 4.03 3.16 10.54
N GLY A 4 4.30 4.32 11.16
CA GLY A 4 4.55 5.58 10.46
C GLY A 4 3.60 6.71 10.85
N PRO A 5 3.50 7.76 10.01
CA PRO A 5 2.77 8.97 10.36
C PRO A 5 1.26 8.72 10.46
N LEU A 6 0.66 9.24 11.54
CA LEU A 6 -0.78 9.24 11.76
C LEU A 6 -1.26 10.69 11.94
N LEU A 7 -2.18 11.12 11.10
CA LEU A 7 -2.81 12.43 11.22
C LEU A 7 -4.02 12.36 12.16
N VAL A 8 -3.98 13.14 13.26
CA VAL A 8 -5.06 13.18 14.27
C VAL A 8 -5.64 14.58 14.38
N GLY A 9 -6.96 14.70 14.15
CA GLY A 9 -7.67 15.96 14.32
C GLY A 9 -7.94 16.25 15.79
N LYS A 10 -7.24 17.24 16.38
CA LYS A 10 -7.44 17.65 17.78
C LYS A 10 -8.68 18.53 18.00
N THR A 11 -9.28 19.03 16.93
CA THR A 11 -10.52 19.81 16.93
C THR A 11 -11.42 19.32 15.80
N LEU A 12 -12.73 19.52 15.92
CA LEU A 12 -13.69 19.14 14.88
C LEU A 12 -13.35 19.82 13.53
N LYS A 13 -13.07 21.13 13.55
CA LYS A 13 -12.67 21.89 12.36
C LYS A 13 -11.41 21.32 11.69
N GLY A 14 -10.41 20.94 12.49
CA GLY A 14 -9.18 20.34 11.98
C GLY A 14 -9.41 18.95 11.37
N PHE A 15 -10.22 18.13 12.03
CA PHE A 15 -10.60 16.80 11.52
C PHE A 15 -11.34 16.88 10.19
N GLU A 16 -12.34 17.75 10.09
CA GLU A 16 -13.11 17.93 8.85
C GLU A 16 -12.26 18.48 7.71
N HIS A 17 -11.35 19.41 7.99
CA HIS A 17 -10.43 19.93 6.99
C HIS A 17 -9.48 18.84 6.47
N ALA A 18 -8.88 18.05 7.37
CA ALA A 18 -8.02 16.92 7.00
C ALA A 18 -8.79 15.88 6.15
N ARG A 19 -10.03 15.54 6.55
CA ARG A 19 -10.88 14.62 5.79
C ARG A 19 -11.14 15.12 4.37
N LYS A 20 -11.41 16.41 4.18
CA LYS A 20 -11.61 17.01 2.84
C LYS A 20 -10.37 16.85 1.96
N GLN A 21 -9.17 17.07 2.51
CA GLN A 21 -7.92 16.87 1.76
C GLN A 21 -7.69 15.41 1.39
N ILE A 22 -7.97 14.47 2.31
CA ILE A 22 -7.84 13.03 2.04
C ILE A 22 -8.73 12.62 0.87
N VAL A 23 -9.98 13.12 0.83
CA VAL A 23 -10.91 12.87 -0.28
C VAL A 23 -10.44 13.54 -1.57
N ALA A 24 -9.83 14.72 -1.48
CA ALA A 24 -9.28 15.44 -2.63
C ALA A 24 -8.03 14.77 -3.25
N GLY A 25 -7.44 13.77 -2.59
CA GLY A 25 -6.36 12.97 -3.15
C GLY A 25 -4.98 13.36 -2.63
N ILE A 26 -4.76 13.23 -1.32
CA ILE A 26 -3.38 13.27 -0.81
C ILE A 26 -2.59 12.05 -1.31
N MET A 27 -1.32 12.26 -1.63
CA MET A 27 -0.40 11.16 -1.88
C MET A 27 0.12 10.61 -0.55
N LYS A 28 0.33 9.31 -0.49
CA LYS A 28 0.99 8.65 0.64
C LYS A 28 2.05 7.70 0.13
N ASP A 29 3.25 7.85 0.68
CA ASP A 29 4.40 7.02 0.36
C ASP A 29 4.71 6.12 1.56
N TYR A 30 4.99 4.85 1.28
CA TYR A 30 5.31 3.83 2.26
C TYR A 30 6.58 3.10 1.85
N LEU A 31 7.44 2.82 2.83
CA LEU A 31 8.52 1.86 2.66
C LEU A 31 8.02 0.47 3.04
N VAL A 32 8.29 -0.51 2.18
CA VAL A 32 7.84 -1.89 2.34
C VAL A 32 9.02 -2.81 2.05
N LEU A 33 9.25 -3.80 2.90
CA LEU A 33 10.18 -4.89 2.61
C LEU A 33 9.35 -6.07 2.08
N VAL A 34 9.64 -6.51 0.85
CA VAL A 34 8.97 -7.64 0.20
C VAL A 34 9.94 -8.80 0.02
N HIS A 35 9.44 -10.03 0.01
CA HIS A 35 10.25 -11.21 -0.31
C HIS A 35 10.57 -11.26 -1.80
N GLY A 36 11.77 -11.72 -2.13
CA GLY A 36 12.27 -11.85 -3.50
C GLY A 36 12.81 -10.55 -4.09
N THR A 37 13.09 -10.62 -5.39
CA THR A 37 13.54 -9.52 -6.24
C THR A 37 12.40 -9.13 -7.17
N LEU A 38 12.16 -7.83 -7.33
CA LEU A 38 11.16 -7.33 -8.28
C LEU A 38 11.69 -7.41 -9.72
N PRO A 39 10.82 -7.67 -10.72
CA PRO A 39 11.25 -7.87 -12.11
C PRO A 39 11.78 -6.61 -12.80
N THR A 40 11.49 -5.43 -12.24
CA THR A 40 11.93 -4.12 -12.75
C THR A 40 12.22 -3.19 -11.58
N GLU A 41 12.95 -2.09 -11.82
CA GLU A 41 13.24 -1.10 -10.77
C GLU A 41 12.02 -0.24 -10.42
N ARG A 42 11.10 -0.03 -11.37
CA ARG A 42 9.91 0.80 -11.20
C ARG A 42 8.73 0.18 -11.91
N GLY A 43 7.55 0.34 -11.34
CA GLY A 43 6.33 -0.13 -11.97
C GLY A 43 5.07 0.38 -11.29
N GLU A 44 3.95 -0.16 -11.74
CA GLU A 44 2.64 0.13 -11.17
C GLU A 44 1.79 -1.13 -11.11
N CYS A 45 0.96 -1.23 -10.08
CA CYS A 45 -0.08 -2.25 -9.97
C CYS A 45 -1.44 -1.57 -9.96
N ARG A 46 -2.26 -1.88 -10.97
CA ARG A 46 -3.61 -1.33 -11.18
C ARG A 46 -4.73 -2.35 -10.94
N GLN A 47 -4.41 -3.44 -10.23
CA GLN A 47 -5.39 -4.47 -9.96
C GLN A 47 -6.49 -3.93 -9.04
N PRO A 48 -7.78 -4.12 -9.36
CA PRO A 48 -8.86 -3.65 -8.49
C PRO A 48 -8.89 -4.44 -7.18
N VAL A 49 -9.30 -3.77 -6.11
CA VAL A 49 -9.27 -4.30 -4.73
C VAL A 49 -10.69 -4.42 -4.20
N ASP A 50 -11.08 -5.64 -3.82
CA ASP A 50 -12.34 -5.92 -3.14
C ASP A 50 -12.13 -5.88 -1.61
N THR A 51 -12.80 -4.92 -0.98
CA THR A 51 -12.82 -4.72 0.47
C THR A 51 -14.18 -5.06 1.10
N SER A 52 -15.12 -5.63 0.34
CA SER A 52 -16.50 -5.89 0.77
C SER A 52 -16.57 -6.74 2.05
N THR A 53 -15.75 -7.79 2.13
CA THR A 53 -15.70 -8.72 3.28
C THR A 53 -14.79 -8.26 4.42
N TYR A 54 -14.18 -7.07 4.31
CA TYR A 54 -13.19 -6.60 5.28
C TYR A 54 -13.79 -6.41 6.68
N ALA A 55 -15.03 -5.92 6.78
CA ALA A 55 -15.67 -5.69 8.06
C ALA A 55 -15.76 -6.96 8.91
N GLU A 56 -16.10 -8.09 8.27
CA GLU A 56 -16.35 -9.39 8.89
C GLU A 56 -15.08 -10.22 9.05
N SER A 57 -14.27 -10.33 7.99
CA SER A 57 -13.14 -11.27 7.95
C SER A 57 -11.76 -10.60 8.12
N LYS A 58 -11.71 -9.26 8.06
CA LYS A 58 -10.46 -8.47 7.96
C LYS A 58 -9.59 -8.83 6.76
N ARG A 59 -10.13 -9.56 5.78
CA ARG A 59 -9.45 -9.91 4.53
C ARG A 59 -9.79 -8.93 3.43
N VAL A 60 -8.83 -8.75 2.54
CA VAL A 60 -8.92 -7.94 1.33
C VAL A 60 -8.28 -8.77 0.22
N ARG A 61 -8.86 -8.74 -0.98
CA ARG A 61 -8.34 -9.50 -2.12
C ARG A 61 -8.34 -8.64 -3.39
N ILE A 62 -7.55 -9.05 -4.36
CA ILE A 62 -7.70 -8.58 -5.73
C ILE A 62 -8.89 -9.31 -6.35
N ASP A 63 -9.77 -8.55 -6.98
CA ASP A 63 -10.98 -9.04 -7.62
C ASP A 63 -11.35 -8.10 -8.76
N LYS A 64 -11.76 -8.65 -9.91
CA LYS A 64 -12.14 -7.83 -11.07
C LYS A 64 -13.38 -6.98 -10.80
N ALA A 65 -14.25 -7.41 -9.89
CA ALA A 65 -15.41 -6.65 -9.43
C ALA A 65 -15.07 -5.67 -8.29
N GLY A 66 -13.81 -5.64 -7.84
CA GLY A 66 -13.32 -4.74 -6.81
C GLY A 66 -13.29 -3.27 -7.24
N GLN A 67 -12.97 -2.40 -6.29
CA GLN A 67 -12.84 -0.98 -6.56
C GLN A 67 -11.51 -0.69 -7.25
N PRO A 68 -11.45 0.26 -8.22
CA PRO A 68 -10.20 0.67 -8.83
C PRO A 68 -9.17 1.09 -7.78
N ALA A 69 -7.96 0.55 -7.94
CA ALA A 69 -6.84 0.80 -7.07
C ALA A 69 -5.55 0.97 -7.88
N THR A 70 -4.67 1.85 -7.45
CA THR A 70 -3.39 2.11 -8.12
C THR A 70 -2.30 2.39 -7.10
N THR A 71 -1.25 1.57 -7.17
CA THR A 71 -0.02 1.72 -6.39
C THR A 71 1.14 1.80 -7.37
N VAL A 72 1.88 2.89 -7.35
CA VAL A 72 3.16 3.04 -8.05
C VAL A 72 4.25 2.60 -7.11
N TRP A 73 5.27 1.91 -7.61
CA TRP A 73 6.36 1.43 -6.79
C TRP A 73 7.72 1.65 -7.44
N GLU A 74 8.73 1.75 -6.58
CA GLU A 74 10.15 1.86 -6.93
C GLU A 74 10.96 0.97 -5.99
N ALA A 75 11.74 0.05 -6.55
CA ALA A 75 12.73 -0.73 -5.81
C ALA A 75 13.88 0.19 -5.39
N ILE A 76 14.18 0.22 -4.10
CA ILE A 76 15.22 1.08 -3.51
C ILE A 76 16.51 0.29 -3.30
N ALA A 77 16.40 -0.92 -2.76
CA ALA A 77 17.55 -1.74 -2.42
C ALA A 77 17.16 -3.22 -2.33
N GLU A 78 18.11 -4.09 -2.64
CA GLU A 78 18.00 -5.54 -2.42
C GLU A 78 18.86 -5.96 -1.23
N TYR A 79 18.37 -6.95 -0.49
CA TYR A 79 19.01 -7.53 0.68
C TYR A 79 18.96 -9.05 0.58
N GLU A 80 19.92 -9.71 1.21
CA GLU A 80 19.92 -11.16 1.41
C GLU A 80 19.81 -11.45 2.91
N SER A 81 19.16 -12.55 3.27
CA SER A 81 19.22 -13.08 4.63
C SER A 81 20.66 -13.44 5.00
N PRO A 82 21.04 -13.47 6.30
CA PRO A 82 22.41 -13.77 6.72
C PRO A 82 22.94 -15.13 6.23
N ASP A 83 22.05 -16.11 6.09
CA ASP A 83 22.32 -17.45 5.57
C ASP A 83 22.18 -17.54 4.03
N ARG A 84 21.85 -16.43 3.36
CA ARG A 84 21.67 -16.28 1.91
C ARG A 84 20.60 -17.19 1.30
N SER A 85 19.66 -17.67 2.11
CA SER A 85 18.54 -18.51 1.66
C SER A 85 17.39 -17.69 1.07
N GLU A 86 17.22 -16.45 1.52
CA GLU A 86 16.14 -15.56 1.08
C GLU A 86 16.67 -14.22 0.57
N LYS A 87 15.97 -13.66 -0.42
CA LYS A 87 16.16 -12.30 -0.91
C LYS A 87 15.00 -11.42 -0.47
N TYR A 88 15.27 -10.14 -0.30
CA TYR A 88 14.26 -9.14 0.01
C TYR A 88 14.52 -7.88 -0.79
N THR A 89 13.45 -7.20 -1.19
CA THR A 89 13.54 -5.88 -1.82
C THR A 89 12.87 -4.84 -0.92
N LEU A 90 13.59 -3.76 -0.61
CA LEU A 90 12.99 -2.57 -0.03
C LEU A 90 12.38 -1.74 -1.16
N VAL A 91 11.11 -1.40 -1.02
CA VAL A 91 10.28 -0.78 -2.06
C VAL A 91 9.63 0.47 -1.50
N CYS A 92 9.72 1.58 -2.22
CA CYS A 92 8.85 2.73 -2.00
C CYS A 92 7.55 2.53 -2.76
N CYS A 93 6.44 2.51 -2.05
CA CYS A 93 5.10 2.39 -2.60
C CYS A 93 4.36 3.72 -2.45
N ARG A 94 4.03 4.35 -3.57
CA ARG A 94 3.15 5.52 -3.63
C ARG A 94 1.72 5.10 -3.94
N MET A 95 0.82 5.39 -3.00
CA MET A 95 -0.61 5.15 -3.18
C MET A 95 -1.26 6.33 -3.90
N VAL A 96 -1.77 6.08 -5.11
CA VAL A 96 -2.60 7.05 -5.86
C VAL A 96 -4.06 6.96 -5.41
N THR A 97 -4.52 5.76 -5.06
CA THR A 97 -5.80 5.49 -4.40
C THR A 97 -5.58 4.97 -2.98
N LEU A 98 -6.59 5.11 -2.11
CA LEU A 98 -6.47 4.77 -0.69
C LEU A 98 -7.43 3.64 -0.26
N ARG A 99 -7.32 2.45 -0.87
CA ARG A 99 -8.12 1.28 -0.46
C ARG A 99 -7.54 0.59 0.79
N THR A 100 -8.40 -0.04 1.57
CA THR A 100 -7.98 -0.84 2.74
C THR A 100 -6.99 -1.93 2.33
N HIS A 101 -5.87 -2.05 3.05
CA HIS A 101 -4.80 -3.03 2.79
C HIS A 101 -4.21 -3.01 1.36
N GLN A 102 -4.41 -1.95 0.58
CA GLN A 102 -4.05 -1.89 -0.85
C GLN A 102 -2.58 -2.27 -1.12
N VAL A 103 -1.63 -1.64 -0.43
CA VAL A 103 -0.19 -1.93 -0.61
C VAL A 103 0.10 -3.40 -0.32
N ARG A 104 -0.47 -3.97 0.75
CA ARG A 104 -0.23 -5.37 1.12
C ARG A 104 -0.71 -6.34 0.05
N VAL A 105 -1.94 -6.16 -0.45
CA VAL A 105 -2.51 -7.08 -1.45
C VAL A 105 -1.89 -6.87 -2.83
N HIS A 106 -1.53 -5.64 -3.21
CA HIS A 106 -0.81 -5.38 -4.45
C HIS A 106 0.60 -6.00 -4.42
N MET A 107 1.36 -5.84 -3.34
CA MET A 107 2.70 -6.44 -3.22
C MET A 107 2.65 -7.97 -3.16
N GLN A 108 1.62 -8.55 -2.52
CA GLN A 108 1.45 -10.01 -2.50
C GLN A 108 1.09 -10.61 -3.88
N HIS A 109 0.49 -9.80 -4.76
CA HIS A 109 0.07 -10.25 -6.08
C HIS A 109 1.19 -10.24 -7.12
N MET A 110 2.22 -9.42 -6.89
CA MET A 110 3.37 -9.27 -7.78
C MET A 110 4.42 -10.31 -7.41
#